data_AF-A0A1H9F4F7-F1
#
_entry.id   AF-A0A1H9F4F7-F1
#
_cell.length_a   1.000
_cell.length_b   1.000
_cell.length_c   1.000
_cell.angle_alpha   90.00
_cell.angle_beta   90.00
_cell.angle_gamma   90.00
#
_symmetry.space_group_name_H-M   'P 1'
#
loop_
_entity.id
_entity.type
_entity.pdbx_description
1 polymer ?
#
loop_
_entity_poly.entity_id
_entity_poly.type
_entity_poly.pdbx_seq_one_letter_code
_entity_poly.pdbx_strand_id
1 'polypeptide(L)'
;MDFNFISVILILIVAFLAGMEGVLDQFQFHQPIVACSLIGLATGHVSEGVVLGGALQLLAMGWANVGAAIAPDAALASVASAIIFIKSGDFSDNGRNIAIAAAITLATVGLVLTMIVRTLSVVIVHQADAAAERGSYRGVEMWHYVALACQGLRIAIPAGLLLFIPSSTVQAALGSLPEWFTSGMTIGGGFVVAVGYAMVINLMATREVWPFFFLGFALAPLNELTLIATGIIGLCLAIIYLNLSKNKGGGNGGSGDPLGDILNDY
;
A
#
# COMPACT_ATOMS: atom_id res chain seq x y z
N MET A 1 17.25 19.54 -0.16
CA MET A 1 17.40 19.85 -1.60
C MET A 1 16.19 20.62 -2.06
N ASP A 2 16.39 21.67 -2.86
CA ASP A 2 15.30 22.45 -3.45
C ASP A 2 14.86 21.79 -4.76
N PHE A 3 13.55 21.62 -4.92
CA PHE A 3 13.00 21.01 -6.12
C PHE A 3 12.90 22.03 -7.25
N ASN A 4 13.23 21.59 -8.46
CA ASN A 4 12.93 22.36 -9.67
C ASN A 4 11.41 22.45 -9.86
N PHE A 5 10.93 23.54 -10.47
CA PHE A 5 9.51 23.77 -10.76
C PHE A 5 8.87 22.61 -11.54
N ILE A 6 9.61 22.04 -12.49
CA ILE A 6 9.17 20.88 -13.28
C ILE A 6 8.98 19.65 -12.37
N SER A 7 9.93 19.39 -11.47
CA SER A 7 9.83 18.28 -10.51
C SER A 7 8.64 18.46 -9.56
N VAL A 8 8.36 19.68 -9.11
CA VAL A 8 7.18 19.97 -8.26
C VAL A 8 5.88 19.60 -8.98
N ILE A 9 5.72 20.00 -10.24
CA ILE A 9 4.53 19.65 -11.04
C ILE A 9 4.42 18.14 -11.21
N LEU A 10 5.52 17.46 -11.56
CA LEU A 10 5.53 16.01 -11.73
C LEU A 10 5.18 15.27 -10.44
N ILE A 11 5.70 15.70 -9.29
CA ILE A 11 5.37 15.12 -7.98
C ILE A 11 3.87 15.30 -7.69
N LEU A 12 3.30 16.48 -7.96
CA LEU A 12 1.87 16.72 -7.74
C LEU A 12 0.98 15.85 -8.64
N ILE A 13 1.38 15.64 -9.91
CA ILE A 13 0.68 14.74 -10.82
C ILE A 13 0.74 13.30 -10.31
N VAL A 14 1.93 12.83 -9.91
CA VAL A 14 2.11 11.48 -9.35
C VAL A 14 1.31 11.32 -8.06
N ALA A 15 1.32 12.31 -7.16
CA ALA A 15 0.55 12.30 -5.92
C ALA A 15 -0.97 12.27 -6.18
N PHE A 16 -1.44 13.02 -7.18
CA PHE A 16 -2.85 13.01 -7.58
C PHE A 16 -3.28 11.65 -8.14
N LEU A 17 -2.47 11.06 -9.04
CA LEU A 17 -2.74 9.74 -9.61
C LEU A 17 -2.70 8.65 -8.53
N ALA A 18 -1.70 8.68 -7.64
CA ALA A 18 -1.63 7.76 -6.50
C ALA A 18 -2.85 7.88 -5.57
N GLY A 19 -3.39 9.08 -5.39
CA GLY A 19 -4.61 9.30 -4.60
C GLY A 19 -5.89 8.84 -5.27
N MET A 20 -6.02 9.00 -6.59
CA MET A 20 -7.13 8.41 -7.36
C MET A 20 -7.11 6.88 -7.22
N GLU A 21 -5.93 6.30 -7.37
CA GLU A 21 -5.71 4.85 -7.35
C GLU A 21 -5.79 4.23 -5.96
N GLY A 22 -5.71 5.03 -4.90
CA GLY A 22 -5.99 4.56 -3.54
C GLY A 22 -7.43 4.11 -3.35
N VAL A 23 -8.35 4.50 -4.25
CA VAL A 23 -9.76 4.06 -4.23
C VAL A 23 -10.13 3.21 -5.45
N LEU A 24 -9.51 3.47 -6.62
CA LEU A 24 -9.74 2.65 -7.83
C LEU A 24 -9.17 1.24 -7.70
N ASP A 25 -8.00 1.09 -7.10
CA ASP A 25 -7.33 -0.20 -6.88
C ASP A 25 -7.18 -1.06 -8.16
N GLN A 26 -7.01 -0.42 -9.33
CA GLN A 26 -6.92 -1.11 -10.62
C GLN A 26 -5.49 -1.21 -11.14
N PHE A 27 -4.78 -0.09 -11.18
CA PHE A 27 -3.42 0.00 -11.68
C PHE A 27 -2.38 0.01 -10.56
N GLN A 28 -2.82 0.03 -9.30
CA GLN A 28 -1.98 -0.07 -8.11
C GLN A 28 -0.92 1.04 -8.00
N PHE A 29 -1.17 2.24 -8.56
CA PHE A 29 -0.26 3.38 -8.41
C PHE A 29 -0.11 3.85 -6.95
N HIS A 30 -1.07 3.49 -6.07
CA HIS A 30 -1.00 3.76 -4.63
C HIS A 30 0.02 2.87 -3.90
N GLN A 31 0.52 1.80 -4.53
CA GLN A 31 1.48 0.90 -3.91
C GLN A 31 2.82 1.62 -3.71
N PRO A 32 3.46 1.50 -2.53
CA PRO A 32 4.68 2.24 -2.21
C PRO A 32 5.81 2.06 -3.23
N ILE A 33 5.96 0.85 -3.79
CA ILE A 33 7.00 0.59 -4.80
C ILE A 33 6.81 1.44 -6.06
N VAL A 34 5.58 1.67 -6.51
CA VAL A 34 5.30 2.46 -7.71
C VAL A 34 5.36 3.94 -7.38
N ALA A 35 4.67 4.37 -6.34
CA ALA A 35 4.60 5.78 -5.95
C ALA A 35 5.97 6.38 -5.61
N CYS A 36 6.79 5.69 -4.79
CA CYS A 36 8.12 6.18 -4.44
C CYS A 36 9.07 6.18 -5.64
N SER A 37 8.98 5.19 -6.54
CA SER A 37 9.79 5.13 -7.75
C SER A 37 9.45 6.25 -8.73
N LEU A 38 8.17 6.56 -8.91
CA LEU A 38 7.71 7.66 -9.77
C LEU A 38 8.12 9.03 -9.21
N ILE A 39 8.10 9.20 -7.89
CA ILE A 39 8.63 10.41 -7.25
C ILE A 39 10.15 10.50 -7.43
N GLY A 40 10.88 9.40 -7.22
CA GLY A 40 12.31 9.33 -7.49
C GLY A 40 12.65 9.70 -8.94
N LEU A 41 11.83 9.25 -9.91
CA LEU A 41 11.97 9.63 -11.31
C LEU A 41 11.72 11.12 -11.54
N ALA A 42 10.69 11.69 -10.92
CA ALA A 42 10.36 13.12 -11.02
C ALA A 42 11.47 14.02 -10.42
N THR A 43 12.21 13.52 -9.44
CA THR A 43 13.28 14.26 -8.75
C THR A 43 14.69 13.91 -9.22
N GLY A 44 14.86 12.91 -10.09
CA GLY A 44 16.17 12.43 -10.55
C GLY A 44 16.88 11.46 -9.58
N HIS A 45 16.21 11.00 -8.53
CA HIS A 45 16.71 10.07 -7.50
C HIS A 45 15.95 8.74 -7.55
N VAL A 46 16.07 8.04 -8.69
CA VAL A 46 15.32 6.81 -8.96
C VAL A 46 15.76 5.68 -8.04
N SER A 47 17.07 5.48 -7.86
CA SER A 47 17.62 4.39 -7.05
C SER A 47 17.14 4.48 -5.61
N GLU A 48 17.19 5.69 -5.05
CA GLU A 48 16.78 6.00 -3.69
C GLU A 48 15.27 5.83 -3.52
N GLY A 49 14.49 6.25 -4.51
CA GLY A 49 13.03 6.06 -4.56
C GLY A 49 12.62 4.58 -4.62
N VAL A 50 13.29 3.77 -5.45
CA VAL A 50 13.02 2.34 -5.58
C VAL A 50 13.37 1.60 -4.29
N VAL A 51 14.52 1.90 -3.68
CA VAL A 51 14.96 1.27 -2.43
C VAL A 51 14.01 1.60 -1.28
N LEU A 52 13.56 2.86 -1.16
CA LEU A 52 12.56 3.25 -0.16
C LEU A 52 11.22 2.57 -0.44
N GLY A 53 10.77 2.56 -1.69
CA GLY A 53 9.52 1.95 -2.11
C GLY A 53 9.49 0.44 -1.83
N GLY A 54 10.58 -0.27 -2.09
CA GLY A 54 10.72 -1.69 -1.76
C GLY A 54 10.64 -1.96 -0.27
N ALA A 55 11.28 -1.14 0.57
CA ALA A 55 11.20 -1.28 2.03
C ALA A 55 9.78 -1.02 2.56
N LEU A 56 9.12 0.03 2.04
CA LEU A 56 7.74 0.35 2.40
C LEU A 56 6.74 -0.68 1.89
N GLN A 57 7.00 -1.31 0.75
CA GLN A 57 6.15 -2.37 0.20
C GLN A 57 6.06 -3.54 1.17
N LEU A 58 7.17 -3.95 1.77
CA LEU A 58 7.20 -5.05 2.75
C LEU A 58 6.31 -4.75 3.97
N LEU A 59 6.24 -3.49 4.40
CA LEU A 59 5.35 -3.03 5.47
C LEU A 59 3.88 -3.01 5.01
N ALA A 60 3.64 -2.57 3.79
CA ALA A 60 2.30 -2.40 3.23
C ALA A 60 1.64 -3.72 2.76
N MET A 61 2.37 -4.85 2.72
CA MET A 61 1.82 -6.16 2.32
C MET A 61 0.56 -6.56 3.10
N GLY A 62 0.44 -6.13 4.37
CA GLY A 62 -0.76 -6.41 5.19
C GLY A 62 -1.86 -5.35 5.13
N TRP A 63 -1.66 -4.26 4.40
CA TRP A 63 -2.64 -3.17 4.30
C TRP A 63 -3.63 -3.48 3.18
N ALA A 64 -4.58 -4.36 3.46
CA ALA A 64 -5.69 -4.68 2.56
C ALA A 64 -7.00 -4.05 3.07
N ASN A 65 -7.74 -3.40 2.19
CA ASN A 65 -9.08 -2.90 2.49
C ASN A 65 -10.07 -4.07 2.40
N VAL A 66 -10.67 -4.47 3.53
CA VAL A 66 -11.65 -5.57 3.57
C VAL A 66 -13.01 -5.02 3.97
N GLY A 67 -13.92 -4.96 3.00
CA GLY A 67 -15.26 -4.40 3.21
C GLY A 67 -15.21 -2.93 3.63
N ALA A 68 -15.80 -2.61 4.78
CA ALA A 68 -15.80 -1.26 5.35
C ALA A 68 -14.53 -0.97 6.20
N ALA A 69 -13.71 -1.98 6.51
CA ALA A 69 -12.46 -1.79 7.24
C ALA A 69 -11.39 -1.27 6.27
N ILE A 70 -11.00 -0.01 6.46
CA ILE A 70 -10.02 0.67 5.63
C ILE A 70 -8.65 0.54 6.30
N ALA A 71 -7.68 0.02 5.56
CA ALA A 71 -6.30 -0.07 5.98
C ALA A 71 -5.66 1.34 6.06
N PRO A 72 -4.51 1.49 6.76
CA PRO A 72 -3.74 2.72 6.74
C PRO A 72 -3.44 3.19 5.31
N ASP A 73 -3.41 4.50 5.08
CA ASP A 73 -3.28 5.07 3.74
C ASP A 73 -1.84 4.94 3.19
N ALA A 74 -1.61 3.89 2.41
CA ALA A 74 -0.34 3.60 1.75
C ALA A 74 0.10 4.69 0.76
N ALA A 75 -0.84 5.30 0.03
CA ALA A 75 -0.51 6.29 -0.99
C ALA A 75 0.06 7.55 -0.36
N LEU A 76 -0.62 8.14 0.64
CA LEU A 76 -0.09 9.34 1.29
C LEU A 76 1.22 9.04 2.01
N ALA A 77 1.32 7.90 2.69
CA ALA A 77 2.54 7.47 3.35
C ALA A 77 3.73 7.44 2.39
N SER A 78 3.59 6.73 1.26
CA SER A 78 4.63 6.56 0.24
C SER A 78 5.03 7.87 -0.44
N VAL A 79 4.05 8.71 -0.79
CA VAL A 79 4.29 9.99 -1.47
C VAL A 79 5.01 10.94 -0.54
N ALA A 80 4.51 11.09 0.68
CA ALA A 80 5.08 12.00 1.66
C ALA A 80 6.47 11.55 2.14
N SER A 81 6.66 10.24 2.39
CA SER A 81 7.97 9.72 2.81
C SER A 81 9.02 9.86 1.72
N ALA A 82 8.66 9.65 0.45
CA ALA A 82 9.58 9.85 -0.67
C ALA A 82 9.99 11.32 -0.79
N ILE A 83 9.04 12.25 -0.67
CA ILE A 83 9.32 13.70 -0.67
C ILE A 83 10.26 14.05 0.49
N ILE A 84 9.98 13.59 1.71
CA ILE A 84 10.80 13.85 2.90
C ILE A 84 12.21 13.27 2.73
N PHE A 85 12.31 12.02 2.26
CA PHE A 85 13.59 11.34 2.07
C PHE A 85 14.49 12.10 1.09
N ILE A 86 13.96 12.45 -0.08
CA ILE A 86 14.70 13.18 -1.11
C ILE A 86 15.04 14.60 -0.65
N LYS A 87 14.13 15.27 0.07
CA LYS A 87 14.42 16.60 0.62
C LYS A 87 15.51 16.58 1.67
N SER A 88 15.52 15.55 2.51
CA SER A 88 16.51 15.40 3.57
C SER A 88 17.93 15.34 2.99
N GLY A 89 18.09 14.78 1.79
CA GLY A 89 19.39 14.60 1.15
C GLY A 89 20.31 13.61 1.89
N ASP A 90 19.81 12.98 2.95
CA ASP A 90 20.50 11.93 3.68
C ASP A 90 19.99 10.57 3.17
N PHE A 91 20.72 10.01 2.21
CA PHE A 91 20.42 8.72 1.62
C PHE A 91 21.05 7.54 2.38
N SER A 92 21.52 7.77 3.62
CA SER A 92 22.00 6.70 4.49
C SER A 92 20.85 5.82 4.99
N ASP A 93 21.21 4.68 5.60
CA ASP A 93 20.24 3.80 6.25
C ASP A 93 19.43 4.51 7.34
N ASN A 94 20.04 5.46 8.04
CA ASN A 94 19.34 6.27 9.04
C ASN A 94 18.30 7.20 8.40
N GLY A 95 18.67 7.92 7.34
CA GLY A 95 17.73 8.76 6.60
C GLY A 95 16.54 7.97 6.06
N ARG A 96 16.80 6.75 5.54
CA ARG A 96 15.75 5.83 5.07
C ARG A 96 14.83 5.39 6.21
N ASN A 97 15.38 5.00 7.35
CA ASN A 97 14.59 4.58 8.52
C ASN A 97 13.69 5.70 9.04
N ILE A 98 14.18 6.94 9.03
CA ILE A 98 13.36 8.07 9.45
C ILE A 98 12.26 8.37 8.43
N ALA A 99 12.53 8.21 7.13
CA ALA A 99 11.48 8.32 6.12
C ALA A 99 10.39 7.23 6.28
N ILE A 100 10.77 6.00 6.60
CA ILE A 100 9.83 4.91 6.90
C ILE A 100 9.01 5.21 8.15
N ALA A 101 9.65 5.69 9.21
CA ALA A 101 9.00 6.17 10.42
C ALA A 101 7.94 7.24 10.12
N ALA A 102 8.33 8.25 9.34
CA ALA A 102 7.42 9.30 8.88
C ALA A 102 6.27 8.70 8.06
N ALA A 103 6.55 7.74 7.16
CA ALA A 103 5.54 7.06 6.36
C ALA A 103 4.45 6.42 7.25
N ILE A 104 4.83 5.68 8.29
CA ILE A 104 3.89 5.01 9.21
C ILE A 104 3.00 6.06 9.91
N THR A 105 3.60 7.13 10.44
CA THR A 105 2.82 8.19 11.09
C THR A 105 1.86 8.87 10.12
N LEU A 106 2.32 9.18 8.91
CA LEU A 106 1.53 9.83 7.88
C LEU A 106 0.45 8.91 7.29
N ALA A 107 0.64 7.58 7.30
CA ALA A 107 -0.37 6.62 6.89
C ALA A 107 -1.62 6.71 7.78
N THR A 108 -1.43 6.90 9.10
CA THR A 108 -2.54 7.06 10.05
C THR A 108 -3.27 8.39 9.88
N VAL A 109 -2.53 9.47 9.63
CA VAL A 109 -3.11 10.78 9.30
C VAL A 109 -3.88 10.69 7.98
N GLY A 110 -3.30 10.04 6.97
CA GLY A 110 -3.93 9.78 5.69
C GLY A 110 -5.25 9.04 5.84
N LEU A 111 -5.30 7.98 6.65
CA LEU A 111 -6.55 7.26 6.94
C LEU A 111 -7.66 8.20 7.46
N VAL A 112 -7.35 9.13 8.36
CA VAL A 112 -8.31 10.13 8.84
C VAL A 112 -8.77 11.05 7.72
N LEU A 113 -7.84 11.52 6.88
CA LEU A 113 -8.18 12.29 5.69
C LEU A 113 -9.08 11.47 4.74
N THR A 114 -8.88 10.16 4.57
CA THR A 114 -9.77 9.27 3.79
C THR A 114 -11.18 9.37 4.31
N MET A 115 -11.34 9.26 5.63
CA MET A 115 -12.66 9.23 6.26
C MET A 115 -13.39 10.55 6.04
N ILE A 116 -12.71 11.68 6.12
CA ILE A 116 -13.29 13.00 5.83
C ILE A 116 -13.76 13.07 4.37
N VAL A 117 -12.89 12.73 3.41
CA VAL A 117 -13.25 12.80 1.97
C VAL A 117 -14.36 11.81 1.61
N ARG A 118 -14.38 10.62 2.21
CA ARG A 118 -15.49 9.66 2.06
C ARG A 118 -16.79 10.20 2.65
N THR A 119 -16.75 10.89 3.79
CA THR A 119 -17.93 11.55 4.37
C THR A 119 -18.45 12.65 3.43
N LEU A 120 -17.56 13.44 2.84
CA LEU A 120 -17.93 14.46 1.85
C LEU A 120 -18.48 13.85 0.56
N SER A 121 -18.05 12.65 0.19
CA SER A 121 -18.56 11.94 -0.99
C SER A 121 -20.05 11.63 -0.89
N VAL A 122 -20.62 11.56 0.32
CA VAL A 122 -22.07 11.43 0.52
C VAL A 122 -22.81 12.61 -0.12
N VAL A 123 -22.30 13.84 0.01
CA VAL A 123 -22.91 15.03 -0.62
C VAL A 123 -22.85 14.93 -2.15
N ILE A 124 -21.74 14.40 -2.68
CA ILE A 124 -21.55 14.21 -4.13
C ILE A 124 -22.56 13.20 -4.69
N VAL A 125 -22.83 12.12 -3.96
CA VAL A 125 -23.82 11.11 -4.35
C VAL A 125 -25.22 11.71 -4.43
N HIS A 126 -25.65 12.52 -3.44
CA HIS A 126 -26.96 13.19 -3.51
C HIS A 126 -27.08 14.12 -4.74
N GLN A 127 -25.99 14.74 -5.18
CA GLN A 127 -25.99 15.55 -6.40
C GLN A 127 -26.04 14.70 -7.67
N ALA A 128 -25.43 13.52 -7.66
CA ALA A 128 -25.56 12.53 -8.73
C ALA A 128 -27.00 12.01 -8.83
N ASP A 129 -27.67 11.74 -7.71
CA ASP A 129 -29.08 11.33 -7.68
C ASP A 129 -29.98 12.42 -8.29
N ALA A 130 -29.78 13.68 -7.90
CA ALA A 130 -30.51 14.81 -8.49
C ALA A 130 -30.23 15.01 -9.98
N ALA A 131 -29.07 14.58 -10.49
CA ALA A 131 -28.75 14.60 -11.93
C ALA A 131 -29.40 13.41 -12.66
N ALA A 132 -29.50 12.25 -12.00
CA ALA A 132 -30.17 11.06 -12.51
C ALA A 132 -31.69 11.26 -12.63
N GLU A 133 -32.33 11.91 -11.66
CA GLU A 133 -33.76 12.29 -11.72
C GLU A 133 -34.08 13.19 -12.92
N ARG A 134 -33.10 14.00 -13.36
CA ARG A 134 -33.19 14.84 -14.56
C ARG A 134 -32.88 14.11 -15.86
N GLY A 135 -32.61 12.79 -15.81
CA GLY A 135 -32.27 11.96 -16.97
C GLY A 135 -30.92 12.29 -17.61
N SER A 136 -30.02 12.99 -16.91
CA SER A 136 -28.74 13.44 -17.47
C SER A 136 -27.61 12.46 -17.15
N TYR A 137 -27.33 11.53 -18.07
CA TYR A 137 -26.19 10.61 -17.96
C TYR A 137 -24.85 11.35 -17.80
N ARG A 138 -24.66 12.45 -18.53
CA ARG A 138 -23.43 13.28 -18.45
C ARG A 138 -23.29 13.96 -17.09
N GLY A 139 -24.41 14.28 -16.42
CA GLY A 139 -24.40 14.86 -15.08
C GLY A 139 -23.93 13.85 -14.04
N VAL A 140 -24.43 12.62 -14.11
CA VAL A 140 -24.00 11.53 -13.22
C VAL A 140 -22.52 11.19 -13.42
N GLU A 141 -22.08 11.09 -14.69
CA GLU A 141 -20.68 10.85 -15.04
C GLU A 141 -19.75 11.95 -14.53
N MET A 142 -20.13 13.22 -14.68
CA MET A 142 -19.37 14.34 -14.15
C MET A 142 -19.19 14.24 -12.63
N TRP A 143 -20.26 13.96 -11.88
CA TRP A 143 -20.19 13.83 -10.43
C TRP A 143 -19.33 12.63 -9.99
N HIS A 144 -19.33 11.55 -10.76
CA HIS A 144 -18.43 10.42 -10.54
C HIS A 144 -16.95 10.85 -10.68
N TYR A 145 -16.60 11.57 -11.74
CA TYR A 145 -15.23 12.10 -11.90
C TYR A 145 -14.85 13.15 -10.85
N VAL A 146 -15.80 13.97 -10.39
CA VAL A 146 -15.57 14.92 -9.30
C VAL A 146 -15.26 14.17 -7.99
N ALA A 147 -16.02 13.13 -7.66
CA ALA A 147 -15.73 12.30 -6.48
C ALA A 147 -14.33 11.69 -6.54
N LEU A 148 -13.93 11.19 -7.72
CA LEU A 148 -12.61 10.64 -7.94
C LEU A 148 -11.50 11.70 -7.81
N ALA A 149 -11.70 12.87 -8.39
CA ALA A 149 -10.77 13.98 -8.29
C ALA A 149 -10.59 14.45 -6.83
N CYS A 150 -11.65 14.44 -6.02
CA CYS A 150 -11.56 14.73 -4.58
C CYS A 150 -10.64 13.74 -3.84
N GLN A 151 -10.63 12.46 -4.23
CA GLN A 151 -9.73 11.46 -3.64
C GLN A 151 -8.27 11.69 -4.06
N GLY A 152 -8.01 12.00 -5.33
CA GLY A 152 -6.67 12.40 -5.78
C GLY A 152 -6.15 13.66 -5.07
N LEU A 153 -7.02 14.66 -4.92
CA LEU A 153 -6.71 15.94 -4.31
C LEU A 153 -6.34 15.80 -2.82
N ARG A 154 -6.94 14.82 -2.13
CA ARG A 154 -6.64 14.50 -0.74
C ARG A 154 -5.16 14.19 -0.49
N ILE A 155 -4.48 13.62 -1.47
CA ILE A 155 -3.06 13.26 -1.37
C ILE A 155 -2.19 14.34 -2.01
N ALA A 156 -2.64 14.93 -3.12
CA ALA A 156 -1.93 16.00 -3.81
C ALA A 156 -1.78 17.28 -2.97
N ILE A 157 -2.80 17.67 -2.20
CA ILE A 157 -2.73 18.88 -1.34
C ILE A 157 -1.67 18.73 -0.25
N PRO A 158 -1.70 17.68 0.62
CA PRO A 158 -0.65 17.49 1.61
C PRO A 158 0.74 17.31 1.00
N ALA A 159 0.84 16.59 -0.12
CA ALA A 159 2.10 16.48 -0.85
C ALA A 159 2.63 17.86 -1.29
N GLY A 160 1.76 18.71 -1.84
CA GLY A 160 2.08 20.09 -2.19
C GLY A 160 2.55 20.90 -0.99
N LEU A 161 1.85 20.82 0.15
CA LEU A 161 2.27 21.50 1.38
C LEU A 161 3.66 21.04 1.83
N LEU A 162 3.95 19.74 1.77
CA LEU A 162 5.28 19.19 2.09
C LEU A 162 6.38 19.70 1.14
N LEU A 163 6.04 19.99 -0.13
CA LEU A 163 6.99 20.58 -1.08
C LEU A 163 7.36 22.03 -0.71
N PHE A 164 6.45 22.80 -0.11
CA PHE A 164 6.72 24.19 0.32
C PHE A 164 7.49 24.30 1.64
N ILE A 165 7.53 23.26 2.48
CA ILE A 165 8.30 23.28 3.73
C ILE A 165 9.81 23.28 3.42
N PRO A 166 10.62 24.25 3.88
CA PRO A 166 12.05 24.29 3.56
C PRO A 166 12.78 23.00 3.95
N SER A 167 13.70 22.53 3.10
CA SER A 167 14.47 21.31 3.43
C SER A 167 15.32 21.48 4.69
N SER A 168 15.73 22.70 5.03
CA SER A 168 16.42 23.01 6.29
C SER A 168 15.55 22.79 7.52
N THR A 169 14.23 23.04 7.44
CA THR A 169 13.29 22.77 8.53
C THR A 169 13.10 21.26 8.70
N VAL A 170 13.00 20.53 7.60
CA VAL A 170 12.93 19.06 7.63
C VAL A 170 14.23 18.49 8.20
N GLN A 171 15.39 18.92 7.72
CA GLN A 171 16.69 18.47 8.23
C GLN A 171 16.94 18.86 9.69
N ALA A 172 16.51 20.05 10.14
CA ALA A 172 16.62 20.46 11.55
C ALA A 172 15.68 19.64 12.46
N ALA A 173 14.46 19.36 12.00
CA ALA A 173 13.53 18.48 12.70
C ALA A 173 14.09 17.06 12.80
N LEU A 174 14.70 16.55 11.73
CA LEU A 174 15.33 15.23 11.70
C LEU A 174 16.61 15.17 12.55
N GLY A 175 17.45 16.19 12.48
CA GLY A 175 18.72 16.29 13.22
C GLY A 175 18.55 16.59 14.72
N SER A 176 17.35 17.00 15.15
CA SER A 176 17.01 17.13 16.58
C SER A 176 16.49 15.83 17.20
N LEU A 177 16.31 14.78 16.39
CA LEU A 177 15.92 13.47 16.91
C LEU A 177 17.10 12.79 17.63
N PRO A 178 16.93 12.35 18.88
CA PRO A 178 17.99 11.69 19.62
C PRO A 178 18.26 10.27 19.07
N GLU A 179 19.50 9.80 19.19
CA GLU A 179 19.94 8.50 18.64
C GLU A 179 19.14 7.29 19.16
N TRP A 180 18.66 7.34 20.40
CA TRP A 180 17.81 6.28 20.96
C TRP A 180 16.47 6.17 20.24
N PHE A 181 15.95 7.29 19.69
CA PHE A 181 14.70 7.31 18.96
C PHE A 181 14.89 6.76 17.54
N THR A 182 15.92 7.20 16.82
CA THR A 182 16.20 6.71 15.47
C THR A 182 16.52 5.20 15.50
N SER A 183 17.33 4.75 16.45
CA SER A 183 17.62 3.32 16.66
C SER A 183 16.37 2.52 17.03
N GLY A 184 15.51 3.06 17.90
CA GLY A 184 14.24 2.44 18.27
C GLY A 184 13.28 2.29 17.09
N MET A 185 13.22 3.29 16.20
CA MET A 185 12.40 3.25 14.98
C MET A 185 12.93 2.24 13.96
N THR A 186 14.26 2.07 13.83
CA THR A 186 14.85 1.03 12.98
C THR A 186 14.44 -0.37 13.44
N ILE A 187 14.55 -0.65 14.74
CA ILE A 187 14.18 -1.94 15.31
C ILE A 187 12.66 -2.15 15.20
N GLY A 188 11.87 -1.16 15.62
CA GLY A 188 10.41 -1.23 15.57
C GLY A 188 9.86 -1.38 14.16
N GLY A 189 10.41 -0.65 13.20
CA GLY A 189 10.04 -0.75 11.78
C GLY A 189 10.22 -2.16 11.23
N GLY A 190 11.29 -2.87 11.62
CA GLY A 190 11.48 -4.27 11.26
C GLY A 190 10.37 -5.19 11.79
N PHE A 191 9.90 -4.96 13.01
CA PHE A 191 8.79 -5.75 13.59
C PHE A 191 7.43 -5.44 12.97
N VAL A 192 7.19 -4.22 12.49
CA VAL A 192 5.94 -3.86 11.80
C VAL A 192 5.73 -4.70 10.53
N VAL A 193 6.81 -5.09 9.84
CA VAL A 193 6.74 -5.99 8.68
C VAL A 193 6.11 -7.34 9.05
N ALA A 194 6.44 -7.88 10.22
CA ALA A 194 5.89 -9.16 10.67
C ALA A 194 4.37 -9.11 10.87
N VAL A 195 3.84 -7.96 11.32
CA VAL A 195 2.39 -7.72 11.41
C VAL A 195 1.77 -7.73 10.02
N GLY A 196 2.44 -7.12 9.03
CA GLY A 196 2.04 -7.15 7.62
C GLY A 196 1.84 -8.58 7.10
N TYR A 197 2.84 -9.44 7.28
CA TYR A 197 2.75 -10.85 6.89
C TYR A 197 1.69 -11.62 7.68
N ALA A 198 1.53 -11.36 8.98
CA ALA A 198 0.51 -12.01 9.80
C ALA A 198 -0.91 -11.69 9.31
N MET A 199 -1.17 -10.46 8.86
CA MET A 199 -2.46 -10.08 8.27
C MET A 199 -2.75 -10.86 6.97
N VAL A 200 -1.77 -10.99 6.08
CA VAL A 200 -1.91 -11.79 4.84
C VAL A 200 -2.15 -13.27 5.16
N ILE A 201 -1.37 -13.84 6.09
CA ILE A 201 -1.52 -15.24 6.50
C ILE A 201 -2.92 -15.44 7.09
N ASN A 202 -3.40 -14.54 7.94
CA ASN A 202 -4.72 -14.65 8.56
C ASN A 202 -5.87 -14.65 7.54
N LEU A 203 -5.72 -13.94 6.41
CA LEU A 203 -6.70 -13.97 5.32
C LEU A 203 -6.72 -15.30 4.56
N MET A 204 -5.59 -16.02 4.50
CA MET A 204 -5.44 -17.28 3.78
C MET A 204 -5.49 -18.52 4.71
N ALA A 205 -5.48 -18.32 6.02
CA ALA A 205 -5.26 -19.39 6.99
C ALA A 205 -6.45 -20.34 7.09
N THR A 206 -6.34 -21.48 6.42
CA THR A 206 -7.21 -22.65 6.62
C THR A 206 -6.41 -23.82 7.17
N ARG A 207 -7.07 -24.76 7.86
CA ARG A 207 -6.41 -25.95 8.44
C ARG A 207 -5.62 -26.75 7.40
N GLU A 208 -6.05 -26.72 6.14
CA GLU A 208 -5.43 -27.45 5.03
C GLU A 208 -4.14 -26.81 4.51
N VAL A 209 -4.00 -25.48 4.61
CA VAL A 209 -2.83 -24.78 4.04
C VAL A 209 -1.68 -24.61 5.03
N TRP A 210 -1.90 -24.81 6.34
CA TRP A 210 -0.87 -24.72 7.38
C TRP A 210 0.37 -25.60 7.13
N PRO A 211 0.24 -26.86 6.66
CA PRO A 211 1.41 -27.67 6.30
C PRO A 211 2.28 -27.04 5.21
N PHE A 212 1.67 -26.39 4.21
CA PHE A 212 2.41 -25.69 3.15
C PHE A 212 3.13 -24.44 3.67
N PHE A 213 2.53 -23.74 4.64
CA PHE A 213 3.18 -22.63 5.33
C PHE A 213 4.46 -23.06 6.06
N PHE A 214 4.39 -24.13 6.88
CA PHE A 214 5.57 -24.63 7.59
C PHE A 214 6.65 -25.20 6.65
N LEU A 215 6.25 -25.81 5.53
CA LEU A 215 7.17 -26.25 4.49
C LEU A 215 7.92 -25.05 3.88
N GLY A 216 7.20 -23.99 3.51
CA GLY A 216 7.80 -22.75 3.01
C GLY A 216 8.72 -22.09 4.05
N PHE A 217 8.32 -22.10 5.32
CA PHE A 217 9.14 -21.60 6.43
C PHE A 217 10.45 -22.39 6.60
N ALA A 218 10.43 -23.71 6.41
CA ALA A 218 11.63 -24.53 6.45
C ALA A 218 12.56 -24.31 5.24
N LEU A 219 12.01 -23.94 4.08
CA LEU A 219 12.76 -23.64 2.86
C LEU A 219 13.29 -22.20 2.81
N ALA A 220 12.66 -21.26 3.53
CA ALA A 220 13.02 -19.84 3.52
C ALA A 220 14.47 -19.50 3.92
N PRO A 221 15.17 -20.23 4.82
CA PRO A 221 16.57 -19.94 5.17
C PRO A 221 17.58 -20.31 4.07
N LEU A 222 17.14 -20.96 2.99
CA LEU A 222 18.01 -21.37 1.89
C LEU A 222 18.31 -20.17 0.99
N ASN A 223 19.49 -19.56 1.19
CA ASN A 223 19.93 -18.36 0.46
C ASN A 223 20.03 -18.53 -1.07
N GLU A 224 20.05 -19.77 -1.57
CA GLU A 224 20.06 -20.08 -3.00
C GLU A 224 18.67 -19.94 -3.65
N LEU A 225 17.60 -19.99 -2.86
CA LEU A 225 16.23 -19.88 -3.34
C LEU A 225 15.77 -18.42 -3.28
N THR A 226 15.63 -17.81 -4.45
CA THR A 226 15.04 -16.46 -4.55
C THR A 226 13.54 -16.49 -4.24
N LEU A 227 12.96 -15.31 -3.97
CA LEU A 227 11.52 -15.15 -3.75
C LEU A 227 10.70 -15.62 -4.97
N ILE A 228 11.28 -15.52 -6.18
CA ILE A 228 10.70 -16.05 -7.42
C ILE A 228 10.74 -17.58 -7.42
N ALA A 229 11.87 -18.19 -7.05
CA ALA A 229 12.02 -19.64 -7.03
C ALA A 229 11.06 -20.29 -6.02
N THR A 230 10.96 -19.74 -4.81
CA THR A 230 10.01 -20.19 -3.79
C THR A 230 8.55 -20.00 -4.22
N GLY A 231 8.23 -18.90 -4.92
CA GLY A 231 6.92 -18.67 -5.52
C GLY A 231 6.53 -19.71 -6.57
N ILE A 232 7.45 -20.08 -7.47
CA ILE A 232 7.23 -21.13 -8.48
C ILE A 232 7.02 -22.49 -7.81
N ILE A 233 7.82 -22.83 -6.80
CA ILE A 233 7.66 -24.07 -6.03
C ILE A 233 6.28 -24.11 -5.37
N GLY A 234 5.84 -23.01 -4.76
CA GLY A 234 4.51 -22.87 -4.17
C GLY A 234 3.38 -23.08 -5.19
N LEU A 235 3.50 -22.48 -6.39
CA LEU A 235 2.54 -22.66 -7.48
C LEU A 235 2.46 -24.13 -7.94
N CYS A 236 3.60 -24.78 -8.13
CA CYS A 236 3.66 -26.20 -8.49
C CYS A 236 2.97 -27.07 -7.43
N LEU A 237 3.25 -26.83 -6.14
CA LEU A 237 2.61 -27.54 -5.03
C LEU A 237 1.09 -27.31 -5.01
N ALA A 238 0.62 -26.08 -5.26
CA ALA A 238 -0.80 -25.77 -5.34
C ALA A 238 -1.49 -26.52 -6.49
N ILE A 239 -0.89 -26.55 -7.68
CA ILE A 239 -1.44 -27.28 -8.84
C ILE A 239 -1.49 -28.79 -8.57
N ILE A 240 -0.46 -29.36 -7.94
CA ILE A 240 -0.44 -30.77 -7.55
C ILE A 240 -1.52 -31.06 -6.51
N TYR A 241 -1.65 -30.23 -5.48
CA TYR A 241 -2.66 -30.39 -4.43
C TYR A 241 -4.08 -30.33 -5.01
N LEU A 242 -4.37 -29.37 -5.88
CA LEU A 242 -5.68 -29.25 -6.54
C LEU A 242 -6.00 -30.47 -7.41
N ASN A 243 -5.03 -30.97 -8.19
CA ASN A 243 -5.23 -32.18 -8.99
C ASN A 243 -5.47 -33.42 -8.12
N LEU A 244 -4.72 -33.58 -7.03
CA LEU A 244 -4.86 -34.74 -6.14
C LEU A 244 -6.16 -34.67 -5.32
N SER A 245 -6.56 -33.47 -4.89
CA SER A 245 -7.82 -33.23 -4.17
C SER A 245 -9.03 -33.50 -5.08
N LYS A 246 -8.99 -33.04 -6.34
CA LYS A 246 -10.01 -33.36 -7.35
C LYS A 246 -10.14 -34.87 -7.62
N ASN A 247 -9.02 -35.60 -7.55
CA ASN A 247 -9.00 -37.05 -7.74
C ASN A 247 -9.49 -37.84 -6.51
N LYS A 248 -9.66 -37.20 -5.34
CA LYS A 248 -10.26 -37.79 -4.13
C LYS A 248 -11.79 -37.81 -4.15
N GLY A 249 -12.45 -37.16 -5.12
CA GLY A 249 -13.91 -37.14 -5.30
C GLY A 249 -14.55 -38.47 -5.72
N GLY A 250 -13.86 -39.61 -5.59
CA GLY A 250 -14.40 -40.96 -5.80
C GLY A 250 -14.61 -41.77 -4.51
N GLY A 251 -14.39 -41.18 -3.33
CA GLY A 251 -14.46 -41.90 -2.05
C GLY A 251 -15.20 -41.12 -0.97
N ASN A 252 -16.42 -41.55 -0.68
CA ASN A 252 -17.30 -41.11 0.40
C ASN A 252 -16.55 -40.85 1.73
N GLY A 253 -16.37 -39.58 2.10
CA GLY A 253 -15.74 -39.18 3.35
C GLY A 253 -15.88 -37.68 3.57
N GLY A 254 -16.97 -37.27 4.23
CA GLY A 254 -17.32 -35.88 4.49
C GLY A 254 -16.20 -35.10 5.17
N SER A 255 -15.69 -34.08 4.49
CA SER A 255 -14.95 -33.01 5.15
C SER A 255 -15.98 -32.22 5.95
N GLY A 256 -15.83 -32.15 7.28
CA GLY A 256 -16.67 -31.32 8.15
C GLY A 256 -16.49 -29.81 7.94
N ASP A 257 -16.38 -29.36 6.69
CA ASP A 257 -16.39 -27.98 6.24
C ASP A 257 -17.75 -27.69 5.58
N PRO A 258 -18.64 -26.93 6.25
CA PRO A 258 -19.97 -26.64 5.73
C PRO A 258 -19.95 -25.84 4.42
N LEU A 259 -18.84 -25.17 4.07
CA LEU A 259 -18.70 -24.48 2.78
C LEU A 259 -18.28 -25.42 1.65
N GLY A 260 -17.49 -26.45 1.95
CA GLY A 260 -17.12 -27.51 1.01
C GLY A 260 -18.31 -28.38 0.62
N ASP A 261 -19.22 -28.64 1.56
CA ASP A 261 -20.43 -29.41 1.31
C ASP A 261 -21.41 -28.67 0.39
N ILE A 262 -21.55 -27.34 0.52
CA ILE A 262 -22.45 -26.54 -0.32
C ILE A 262 -21.95 -26.46 -1.78
N LEU A 263 -20.63 -26.43 -1.99
CA LEU A 263 -20.05 -26.38 -3.34
C LEU A 263 -20.09 -27.74 -4.06
N ASN A 264 -20.17 -28.85 -3.32
CA ASN A 264 -20.27 -30.19 -3.88
C ASN A 264 -21.71 -30.60 -4.26
N ASP A 265 -22.71 -29.82 -3.85
CA ASP A 265 -24.14 -30.09 -4.10
C ASP A 265 -24.70 -29.39 -5.37
N TYR A 266 -23.87 -28.77 -6.20
CA TYR A 266 -24.25 -28.17 -7.50
C TYR A 266 -23.50 -28.76 -8.70
#